data_AF-A0A9W9WAW0-F1
#
_entry.id   AF-A0A9W9WAW0-F1
#
_cell.length_a   1.000
_cell.length_b   1.000
_cell.length_c   1.000
_cell.angle_alpha   90.00
_cell.angle_beta   90.00
_cell.angle_gamma   90.00
#
_symmetry.space_group_name_H-M   'P 1'
#
loop_
_entity.id
_entity.type
_entity.pdbx_description
1 polymer ?
#
loop_
_entity_poly.entity_id
_entity_poly.type
_entity_poly.pdbx_seq_one_letter_code
_entity_poly.pdbx_strand_id
1 'polypeptide(L)'
;MQAALLSMDGFHLSRRELDELPNPKEAHIRRGAPWTFDVSRFVTFMHQIRQWADNTPLPKEGKWPSDHVLSAPTFDHEAKDPVEEGIFITPDASIIIVEGNYLLLDEPGWRDLATLCDYRIFVETDLLEARDRTAKRHVQAGIEKTLEDGYRRVDTNDYLNGISIQEKLIVPDIVVKSVSVHADA
;
A
#
# COMPACT_ATOMS: atom_id res chain seq x y z
N MET A 1 -3.49 21.72 -11.43
CA MET A 1 -3.59 20.25 -11.54
C MET A 1 -3.01 19.69 -10.26
N GLN A 2 -3.83 19.07 -9.41
CA GLN A 2 -3.38 18.47 -8.15
C GLN A 2 -3.47 16.95 -8.26
N ALA A 3 -2.66 16.27 -7.46
CA ALA A 3 -2.71 14.83 -7.28
C ALA A 3 -3.03 14.51 -5.82
N ALA A 4 -3.92 13.54 -5.59
CA ALA A 4 -4.15 12.95 -4.29
C ALA A 4 -3.38 11.63 -4.18
N LEU A 5 -2.94 11.29 -2.97
CA LEU A 5 -2.28 10.02 -2.67
C LEU A 5 -3.21 9.17 -1.80
N LEU A 6 -3.48 7.94 -2.22
CA LEU A 6 -4.19 6.93 -1.45
C LEU A 6 -3.22 5.80 -1.14
N SER A 7 -2.89 5.64 0.13
CA SER A 7 -2.06 4.52 0.58
C SER A 7 -2.93 3.30 0.87
N MET A 8 -2.50 2.13 0.39
CA MET A 8 -3.05 0.83 0.78
C MET A 8 -2.94 0.58 2.29
N ASP A 9 -2.01 1.24 2.98
CA ASP A 9 -1.77 1.01 4.41
C ASP A 9 -2.99 1.34 5.29
N GLY A 10 -3.85 2.27 4.85
CA GLY A 10 -5.12 2.58 5.53
C GLY A 10 -6.11 1.42 5.56
N PHE A 11 -5.89 0.37 4.78
CA PHE A 11 -6.74 -0.83 4.71
C PHE A 11 -6.13 -2.04 5.40
N HIS A 12 -5.09 -1.86 6.23
CA HIS A 12 -4.67 -2.92 7.16
C HIS A 12 -5.83 -3.32 8.05
N LEU A 13 -5.91 -4.61 8.40
CA LEU A 13 -6.71 -5.01 9.55
C LEU A 13 -6.14 -4.33 10.81
N SER A 14 -7.04 -3.83 11.66
CA SER A 14 -6.68 -3.35 12.97
C SER A 14 -6.08 -4.49 13.81
N ARG A 15 -5.27 -4.17 14.81
CA ARG A 15 -4.73 -5.18 15.74
C ARG A 15 -5.84 -6.01 16.38
N ARG A 16 -6.98 -5.40 16.68
CA ARG A 16 -8.15 -6.10 17.21
C ARG A 16 -8.69 -7.13 16.23
N GLU A 17 -8.81 -6.78 14.96
CA GLU A 17 -9.25 -7.73 13.92
C GLU A 17 -8.20 -8.82 13.68
N LEU A 18 -6.90 -8.51 13.78
CA LEU A 18 -5.85 -9.53 13.73
C LEU A 18 -5.95 -10.53 14.90
N ASP A 19 -6.34 -10.07 16.09
CA ASP A 19 -6.58 -10.94 17.25
C ASP A 19 -7.80 -11.87 17.07
N GLU A 20 -8.75 -11.48 16.21
CA GLU A 20 -9.96 -12.24 15.90
C GLU A 20 -9.75 -13.28 14.77
N LEU A 21 -8.61 -13.25 14.07
CA LEU A 21 -8.28 -14.24 13.04
C LEU A 21 -8.02 -15.65 13.64
N PRO A 22 -8.17 -16.74 12.87
CA PRO A 22 -7.90 -18.10 13.35
C PRO A 22 -6.45 -18.35 13.82
N ASN A 23 -5.50 -17.54 13.35
CA ASN A 23 -4.06 -17.66 13.60
C ASN A 23 -3.45 -16.33 14.10
N PRO A 24 -3.91 -15.75 15.22
CA PRO A 24 -3.63 -14.36 15.58
C PRO A 24 -2.13 -14.10 15.83
N LYS A 25 -1.42 -15.06 16.44
CA LYS A 25 0.04 -14.95 16.63
C LYS A 25 0.79 -14.81 15.32
N GLU A 26 0.42 -15.61 14.32
CA GLU A 26 1.00 -15.53 12.99
C GLU A 26 0.60 -14.23 12.30
N ALA A 27 -0.66 -13.80 12.46
CA ALA A 27 -1.16 -12.55 11.90
C ALA A 27 -0.36 -11.32 12.33
N HIS A 28 0.03 -11.25 13.61
CA HIS A 28 0.90 -10.18 14.10
C HIS A 28 2.33 -10.29 13.58
N ILE A 29 2.88 -11.51 13.44
CA ILE A 29 4.23 -11.73 12.89
C ILE A 29 4.28 -11.37 11.41
N ARG A 30 3.24 -11.76 10.67
CA ARG A 30 3.07 -11.61 9.22
C ARG A 30 2.31 -10.33 8.86
N ARG A 31 2.10 -9.40 9.80
CA ARG A 31 1.39 -8.15 9.50
C ARG A 31 2.11 -7.41 8.39
N GLY A 32 1.35 -7.01 7.38
CA GLY A 32 1.86 -6.51 6.10
C GLY A 32 1.82 -7.56 4.98
N ALA A 33 1.54 -8.83 5.26
CA ALA A 33 1.23 -9.85 4.23
C ALA A 33 -0.17 -9.60 3.62
N PRO A 34 -0.46 -10.10 2.39
CA PRO A 34 -1.71 -9.80 1.69
C PRO A 34 -2.97 -10.11 2.51
N TRP A 35 -2.99 -11.21 3.26
CA TRP A 35 -4.15 -11.62 4.07
C TRP A 35 -4.34 -10.83 5.37
N THR A 36 -3.45 -9.88 5.68
CA THR A 36 -3.54 -9.01 6.87
C THR A 36 -4.17 -7.63 6.56
N PHE A 37 -4.78 -7.49 5.38
CA PHE A 37 -5.54 -6.33 4.94
C PHE A 37 -7.01 -6.69 4.75
N ASP A 38 -7.89 -5.72 4.93
CA ASP A 38 -9.27 -5.82 4.49
C ASP A 38 -9.37 -5.49 2.99
N VAL A 39 -8.98 -6.48 2.16
CA VAL A 39 -9.00 -6.34 0.70
C VAL A 39 -10.42 -6.09 0.16
N SER A 40 -11.44 -6.65 0.80
CA SER A 40 -12.84 -6.47 0.39
C SER A 40 -13.26 -5.01 0.53
N ARG A 41 -12.92 -4.40 1.68
CA ARG A 41 -13.14 -2.98 1.92
C ARG A 41 -12.34 -2.11 0.95
N PHE A 42 -11.09 -2.47 0.66
CA PHE A 42 -10.26 -1.70 -0.26
C PHE A 42 -10.81 -1.73 -1.70
N VAL A 43 -11.20 -2.89 -2.21
CA VAL A 43 -11.84 -3.03 -3.54
C VAL A 43 -13.14 -2.23 -3.59
N THR A 44 -13.96 -2.28 -2.54
CA THR A 44 -15.19 -1.49 -2.44
C THR A 44 -14.90 0.01 -2.52
N PHE A 45 -13.86 0.48 -1.83
CA PHE A 45 -13.46 1.89 -1.87
C PHE A 45 -12.91 2.30 -3.24
N MET A 46 -12.16 1.43 -3.93
CA MET A 46 -11.69 1.68 -5.29
C MET A 46 -12.85 1.80 -6.29
N HIS A 47 -13.90 0.99 -6.15
CA HIS A 47 -15.13 1.17 -6.93
C HIS A 47 -15.81 2.51 -6.64
N GLN A 48 -15.85 2.93 -5.38
CA GLN A 48 -16.37 4.24 -4.99
C GLN A 48 -15.56 5.38 -5.64
N ILE A 49 -14.23 5.27 -5.68
CA ILE A 49 -13.37 6.24 -6.38
C ILE A 49 -13.71 6.30 -7.87
N ARG A 50 -13.85 5.14 -8.55
CA ARG A 50 -14.23 5.12 -9.97
C ARG A 50 -15.56 5.80 -10.23
N GLN A 51 -16.58 5.43 -9.45
CA GLN A 51 -17.89 6.04 -9.57
C GLN A 51 -17.84 7.54 -9.29
N TRP A 52 -17.10 7.96 -8.27
CA TRP A 52 -16.92 9.37 -7.94
C TRP A 52 -16.21 10.12 -9.08
N ALA A 53 -15.14 9.57 -9.65
CA ALA A 53 -14.38 10.19 -10.73
C ALA A 53 -15.21 10.34 -12.01
N ASP A 54 -16.04 9.34 -12.35
CA ASP A 54 -16.89 9.37 -13.54
C ASP A 54 -18.07 10.37 -13.40
N ASN A 55 -18.52 10.65 -12.17
CA ASN A 55 -19.68 11.51 -11.92
C ASN A 55 -19.33 12.92 -11.42
N THR A 56 -18.09 13.14 -10.99
CA THR A 56 -17.64 14.43 -10.45
C THR A 56 -17.01 15.25 -11.57
N PRO A 57 -17.65 16.33 -12.04
CA PRO A 57 -17.05 17.16 -13.07
C PRO A 57 -15.76 17.80 -12.53
N LEU A 58 -14.66 17.65 -13.29
CA LEU A 58 -13.40 18.33 -13.00
C LEU A 58 -13.66 19.84 -12.91
N PRO A 59 -13.48 20.45 -11.75
CA PRO A 59 -13.92 21.81 -11.56
C PRO A 59 -12.76 22.80 -11.59
N LYS A 60 -13.10 24.07 -11.83
CA LYS A 60 -12.21 25.20 -11.62
C LYS A 60 -12.29 25.60 -10.14
N GLU A 61 -11.14 25.90 -9.55
CA GLU A 61 -10.89 26.31 -8.16
C GLU A 61 -12.11 26.76 -7.33
N GLY A 62 -12.31 26.19 -6.14
CA GLY A 62 -13.42 26.59 -5.27
C GLY A 62 -13.61 25.72 -4.02
N LYS A 63 -14.65 26.00 -3.25
CA LYS A 63 -15.10 25.15 -2.13
C LYS A 63 -16.02 24.06 -2.67
N TRP A 64 -15.79 22.82 -2.24
CA TRP A 64 -16.56 21.66 -2.64
C TRP A 64 -17.72 21.39 -1.67
N PRO A 65 -18.91 21.02 -2.17
CA PRO A 65 -19.92 20.35 -1.37
C PRO A 65 -19.33 19.11 -0.68
N SER A 66 -19.73 18.84 0.57
CA SER A 66 -19.19 17.73 1.35
C SER A 66 -19.44 16.36 0.72
N ASP A 67 -20.54 16.20 -0.01
CA ASP A 67 -20.91 14.99 -0.76
C ASP A 67 -20.03 14.75 -2.00
N HIS A 68 -19.20 15.72 -2.39
CA HIS A 68 -18.21 15.58 -3.45
C HIS A 68 -16.79 15.32 -2.91
N VAL A 69 -16.62 15.22 -1.61
CA VAL A 69 -15.32 14.92 -0.99
C VAL A 69 -15.31 13.46 -0.52
N LEU A 70 -14.37 12.66 -1.03
CA LEU A 70 -14.18 11.30 -0.54
C LEU A 70 -13.33 11.33 0.72
N SER A 71 -13.73 10.55 1.71
CA SER A 71 -12.98 10.32 2.94
C SER A 71 -12.36 8.93 2.87
N ALA A 72 -11.03 8.83 3.01
CA ALA A 72 -10.33 7.56 2.99
C ALA A 72 -9.59 7.30 4.32
N PRO A 73 -9.43 6.03 4.72
CA PRO A 73 -8.63 5.69 5.87
C PRO A 73 -7.13 5.91 5.59
N THR A 74 -6.36 6.07 6.66
CA THR A 74 -4.90 6.16 6.65
C THR A 74 -4.32 5.21 7.69
N PHE A 75 -2.99 5.14 7.81
CA PHE A 75 -2.34 4.35 8.85
C PHE A 75 -1.54 5.24 9.78
N ASP A 76 -1.78 5.11 11.08
CA ASP A 76 -1.00 5.78 12.11
C ASP A 76 0.16 4.87 12.54
N HIS A 77 1.39 5.27 12.22
CA HIS A 77 2.58 4.49 12.55
C HIS A 77 2.95 4.51 14.05
N GLU A 78 2.47 5.49 14.82
CA GLU A 78 2.64 5.54 16.28
C GLU A 78 1.63 4.61 16.95
N ALA A 79 0.35 4.72 16.59
CA ALA A 79 -0.70 3.83 17.10
C ALA A 79 -0.58 2.40 16.57
N LYS A 80 0.07 2.23 15.41
CA LYS A 80 0.20 1.00 14.63
C LYS A 80 -1.17 0.44 14.23
N ASP A 81 -2.09 1.28 13.81
CA ASP A 81 -3.44 0.90 13.39
C ASP A 81 -4.01 1.86 12.33
N PRO A 82 -4.99 1.40 11.53
CA PRO A 82 -5.69 2.26 10.59
C PRO A 82 -6.51 3.34 11.32
N VAL A 83 -6.60 4.51 10.72
CA VAL A 83 -7.36 5.67 11.19
C VAL A 83 -8.37 6.08 10.12
N GLU A 84 -9.64 6.06 10.49
CA GLU A 84 -10.74 6.52 9.64
C GLU A 84 -10.64 8.02 9.35
N GLU A 85 -11.14 8.43 8.19
CA GLU A 85 -11.19 9.83 7.77
C GLU A 85 -9.84 10.56 7.82
N GLY A 86 -8.75 9.84 7.57
CA GLY A 86 -7.39 10.38 7.66
C GLY A 86 -6.95 11.18 6.43
N ILE A 87 -7.54 10.92 5.25
CA ILE A 87 -7.36 11.76 4.06
C ILE A 87 -8.69 12.11 3.40
N PHE A 88 -8.70 13.28 2.76
CA PHE A 88 -9.83 13.77 1.99
C PHE A 88 -9.40 13.97 0.54
N ILE A 89 -10.09 13.32 -0.39
CA ILE A 89 -9.88 13.48 -1.83
C ILE A 89 -10.95 14.41 -2.36
N THR A 90 -10.52 15.54 -2.90
CA THR A 90 -11.38 16.62 -3.38
C THR A 90 -11.39 16.66 -4.92
N PRO A 91 -12.45 17.21 -5.53
CA PRO A 91 -12.61 17.29 -6.98
C PRO A 91 -11.48 17.98 -7.77
N ASP A 92 -10.64 18.80 -7.14
CA ASP A 92 -9.45 19.41 -7.76
C ASP A 92 -8.27 18.43 -7.94
N ALA A 93 -8.34 17.24 -7.32
CA ALA A 93 -7.45 16.12 -7.60
C ALA A 93 -7.83 15.46 -8.93
N SER A 94 -7.16 15.87 -10.00
CA SER A 94 -7.32 15.28 -11.34
C SER A 94 -6.56 13.96 -11.52
N ILE A 95 -5.67 13.63 -10.58
CA ILE A 95 -4.91 12.38 -10.54
C ILE A 95 -5.02 11.83 -9.13
N ILE A 96 -5.36 10.56 -9.00
CA ILE A 96 -5.28 9.83 -7.72
C ILE A 96 -4.18 8.78 -7.89
N ILE A 97 -3.11 8.91 -7.14
CA ILE A 97 -2.05 7.93 -7.06
C ILE A 97 -2.45 6.96 -5.95
N VAL A 98 -2.72 5.72 -6.33
CA VAL A 98 -2.92 4.63 -5.37
C VAL A 98 -1.59 3.89 -5.26
N GLU A 99 -1.06 3.77 -4.05
CA GLU A 99 0.21 3.10 -3.80
C GLU A 99 0.07 1.96 -2.78
N GLY A 100 0.85 0.91 -2.98
CA GLY A 100 0.85 -0.26 -2.13
C GLY A 100 1.50 -1.48 -2.79
N ASN A 101 1.90 -2.45 -1.97
CA ASN A 101 2.64 -3.64 -2.42
C ASN A 101 1.82 -4.60 -3.31
N TYR A 102 0.49 -4.63 -3.14
CA TYR A 102 -0.36 -5.70 -3.67
C TYR A 102 -1.36 -5.25 -4.74
N LEU A 103 -1.26 -4.00 -5.21
CA LEU A 103 -2.18 -3.45 -6.23
C LEU A 103 -2.14 -4.21 -7.57
N LEU A 104 -1.04 -4.91 -7.83
CA LEU A 104 -0.81 -5.74 -9.03
C LEU A 104 -0.57 -7.21 -8.68
N LEU A 105 -1.06 -7.69 -7.53
CA LEU A 105 -0.92 -9.07 -7.11
C LEU A 105 -2.03 -9.95 -7.73
N ASP A 106 -1.66 -11.00 -8.47
CA ASP A 106 -2.60 -11.98 -9.02
C ASP A 106 -3.05 -13.00 -7.97
N GLU A 107 -3.85 -12.53 -7.02
CA GLU A 107 -4.53 -13.35 -6.02
C GLU A 107 -6.01 -12.96 -5.90
N PRO A 108 -6.87 -13.87 -5.41
CA PRO A 108 -8.27 -13.55 -5.13
C PRO A 108 -8.40 -12.31 -4.24
N GLY A 109 -9.33 -11.41 -4.60
CA GLY A 109 -9.53 -10.12 -3.94
C GLY A 109 -8.57 -9.03 -4.40
N TRP A 110 -7.29 -9.34 -4.62
CA TRP A 110 -6.29 -8.35 -5.02
C TRP A 110 -6.31 -8.04 -6.52
N ARG A 111 -6.47 -9.07 -7.37
CA ARG A 111 -6.37 -8.93 -8.82
C ARG A 111 -7.35 -7.92 -9.42
N ASP A 112 -8.48 -7.71 -8.76
CA ASP A 112 -9.55 -6.83 -9.25
C ASP A 112 -9.13 -5.36 -9.17
N LEU A 113 -8.25 -4.98 -8.22
CA LEU A 113 -7.74 -3.62 -8.06
C LEU A 113 -7.04 -3.13 -9.34
N ALA A 114 -6.29 -4.00 -10.01
CA ALA A 114 -5.58 -3.66 -11.24
C ALA A 114 -6.54 -3.23 -12.36
N THR A 115 -7.78 -3.72 -12.36
CA THR A 115 -8.82 -3.37 -13.35
C THR A 115 -9.49 -2.02 -13.07
N LEU A 116 -9.31 -1.49 -11.84
CA LEU A 116 -9.88 -0.23 -11.38
C LEU A 116 -8.90 0.94 -11.52
N CYS A 117 -7.69 0.71 -12.03
CA CYS A 117 -6.69 1.74 -12.27
C CYS A 117 -6.52 1.99 -13.78
N ASP A 118 -6.45 3.26 -14.18
CA ASP A 118 -6.24 3.62 -15.59
C ASP A 118 -4.80 3.36 -16.07
N TYR A 119 -3.85 3.40 -15.14
CA TYR A 119 -2.42 3.24 -15.42
C TYR A 119 -1.70 2.56 -14.25
N ARG A 120 -0.88 1.55 -14.54
CA ARG A 120 -0.27 0.67 -13.55
C ARG A 120 1.25 0.75 -13.64
N ILE A 121 1.86 1.10 -12.52
CA ILE A 121 3.31 1.26 -12.38
C ILE A 121 3.82 0.20 -11.41
N PHE A 122 4.83 -0.55 -11.80
CA PHE A 122 5.56 -1.42 -10.89
C PHE A 122 6.98 -0.89 -10.68
N VAL A 123 7.38 -0.75 -9.41
CA VAL A 123 8.75 -0.36 -9.05
C VAL A 123 9.56 -1.63 -8.79
N GLU A 124 10.37 -2.04 -9.77
CA GLU A 124 11.20 -3.24 -9.70
C GLU A 124 12.47 -2.94 -8.90
N THR A 125 12.82 -3.81 -7.95
CA THR A 125 14.10 -3.79 -7.22
C THR A 125 14.57 -5.23 -7.05
N ASP A 126 15.89 -5.46 -7.03
CA ASP A 126 16.46 -6.75 -6.66
C ASP A 126 16.02 -7.15 -5.23
N LEU A 127 15.64 -8.42 -5.02
CA LEU A 127 15.11 -8.86 -3.73
C LEU A 127 16.15 -8.77 -2.61
N LEU A 128 17.43 -9.04 -2.89
CA LEU A 128 18.48 -8.98 -1.89
C LEU A 128 18.81 -7.52 -1.54
N GLU A 129 18.74 -6.63 -2.53
CA GLU A 129 18.83 -5.19 -2.30
C GLU A 129 17.66 -4.65 -1.48
N ALA A 130 16.42 -5.04 -1.81
CA ALA A 130 15.23 -4.67 -1.04
C ALA A 130 15.31 -5.21 0.40
N ARG A 131 15.80 -6.45 0.57
CA ARG A 131 16.06 -7.07 1.86
C ARG A 131 17.05 -6.24 2.69
N ASP A 132 18.18 -5.86 2.09
CA ASP A 132 19.21 -5.04 2.73
C ASP A 132 18.71 -3.66 3.14
N ARG A 133 18.06 -2.95 2.22
CA ARG A 133 17.48 -1.62 2.50
C ARG A 133 16.43 -1.70 3.61
N THR A 134 15.60 -2.74 3.65
CA THR A 134 14.55 -2.89 4.65
C THR A 134 15.12 -3.26 6.03
N ALA A 135 16.11 -4.15 6.09
CA ALA A 135 16.79 -4.47 7.35
C ALA A 135 17.46 -3.23 7.95
N LYS A 136 18.13 -2.41 7.12
CA LYS A 136 18.70 -1.11 7.53
C LYS A 136 17.63 -0.15 8.07
N ARG A 137 16.49 -0.05 7.41
CA ARG A 137 15.35 0.78 7.87
C ARG A 137 14.83 0.33 9.23
N HIS A 138 14.69 -0.99 9.47
CA HIS A 138 14.24 -1.50 10.78
C HIS A 138 15.19 -1.11 11.91
N VAL A 139 16.50 -1.15 11.67
CA VAL A 139 17.51 -0.71 12.67
C VAL A 139 17.45 0.80 12.88
N GLN A 140 17.39 1.58 11.79
CA GLN A 140 17.32 3.05 11.86
C GLN A 140 16.05 3.54 12.58
N ALA A 141 14.93 2.85 12.39
CA ALA A 141 13.67 3.13 13.08
C ALA A 141 13.63 2.63 14.53
N GLY A 142 14.70 1.97 15.03
CA GLY A 142 14.76 1.42 16.37
C GLY A 142 13.86 0.19 16.60
N ILE A 143 13.33 -0.42 15.53
CA ILE A 143 12.51 -1.63 15.59
C ILE A 143 13.37 -2.83 15.98
N GLU A 144 14.57 -2.91 15.42
CA GLU A 144 15.55 -3.96 15.71
C GLU A 144 16.88 -3.33 16.17
N LYS A 145 17.63 -4.06 17.02
CA LYS A 145 18.85 -3.53 17.63
C LYS A 145 20.08 -3.66 16.74
N THR A 146 20.11 -4.71 15.92
CA THR A 146 21.26 -5.03 15.07
C THR A 146 20.80 -5.30 13.65
N LEU A 147 21.71 -5.15 12.69
CA LEU A 147 21.43 -5.47 11.30
C LEU A 147 21.10 -6.96 11.11
N GLU A 148 21.70 -7.83 11.91
CA GLU A 148 21.40 -9.27 11.91
C GLU A 148 19.95 -9.53 12.34
N ASP A 149 19.47 -8.88 13.42
CA ASP A 149 18.07 -8.96 13.84
C ASP A 149 17.13 -8.40 12.76
N GLY A 150 17.52 -7.27 12.15
CA GLY A 150 16.81 -6.67 11.01
C GLY A 150 16.64 -7.63 9.83
N TYR A 151 17.71 -8.35 9.47
CA TYR A 151 17.64 -9.38 8.44
C TYR A 151 16.72 -10.53 8.82
N ARG A 152 16.83 -11.07 10.04
CA ARG A 152 15.94 -12.15 10.51
C ARG A 152 14.47 -11.73 10.44
N ARG A 153 14.15 -10.49 10.86
CA ARG A 153 12.79 -9.94 10.75
C ARG A 153 12.31 -9.90 9.30
N VAL A 154 13.10 -9.30 8.40
CA VAL A 154 12.77 -9.20 6.97
C VAL A 154 12.53 -10.57 6.34
N ASP A 155 13.41 -11.54 6.63
CA ASP A 155 13.35 -12.89 6.06
C ASP A 155 12.07 -13.64 6.43
N THR A 156 11.55 -13.39 7.64
CA THR A 156 10.31 -14.02 8.11
C THR A 156 9.04 -13.34 7.61
N ASN A 157 9.13 -12.09 7.14
CA ASN A 157 7.96 -11.31 6.72
C ASN A 157 8.12 -10.70 5.32
N ASP A 158 8.78 -9.54 5.25
CA ASP A 158 8.88 -8.69 4.08
C ASP A 158 9.46 -9.40 2.84
N TYR A 159 10.47 -10.26 3.04
CA TYR A 159 11.11 -11.01 1.95
C TYR A 159 10.16 -12.00 1.29
N LEU A 160 9.38 -12.74 2.09
CA LEU A 160 8.39 -13.68 1.58
C LEU A 160 7.26 -12.95 0.83
N ASN A 161 6.89 -11.75 1.30
CA ASN A 161 5.93 -10.90 0.63
C ASN A 161 6.48 -10.44 -0.74
N GLY A 162 7.74 -10.01 -0.78
CA GLY A 162 8.45 -9.63 -2.01
C GLY A 162 8.51 -10.75 -3.04
N ILE A 163 8.81 -11.98 -2.61
CA ILE A 163 8.76 -13.17 -3.49
C ILE A 163 7.37 -13.33 -4.08
N SER A 164 6.32 -13.32 -3.25
CA SER A 164 4.95 -13.52 -3.72
C SER A 164 4.52 -12.47 -4.73
N ILE A 165 4.95 -11.21 -4.57
CA ILE A 165 4.68 -10.13 -5.52
C ILE A 165 5.36 -10.42 -6.85
N GLN A 166 6.65 -10.80 -6.85
CA GLN A 166 7.38 -11.07 -8.09
C GLN A 166 6.83 -12.29 -8.84
N GLU A 167 6.46 -13.35 -8.13
CA GLU A 167 5.95 -14.59 -8.72
C GLU A 167 4.54 -14.43 -9.33
N LYS A 168 3.73 -13.52 -8.79
CA LYS A 168 2.31 -13.34 -9.14
C LYS A 168 2.03 -11.92 -9.65
N LEU A 169 3.00 -11.31 -10.31
CA LEU A 169 2.86 -9.94 -10.82
C LEU A 169 1.90 -9.91 -12.03
N ILE A 170 0.82 -9.16 -11.90
CA ILE A 170 0.01 -8.74 -13.05
C ILE A 170 0.85 -7.76 -13.88
N VAL A 171 0.86 -7.97 -15.20
CA VAL A 171 1.64 -7.14 -16.14
C VAL A 171 1.31 -5.65 -15.95
N PRO A 172 2.28 -4.82 -15.51
CA PRO A 172 2.09 -3.38 -15.39
C PRO A 172 2.17 -2.70 -16.76
N ASP A 173 1.69 -1.46 -16.85
CA ASP A 173 1.84 -0.64 -18.06
C ASP A 173 3.28 -0.10 -18.17
N ILE A 174 3.96 0.10 -17.04
CA ILE A 174 5.38 0.46 -16.98
C ILE A 174 6.08 -0.17 -15.78
N VAL A 175 7.33 -0.57 -16.00
CA VAL A 175 8.26 -0.99 -14.95
C VAL A 175 9.32 0.09 -14.77
N VAL A 176 9.41 0.62 -13.55
CA VAL A 176 10.47 1.55 -13.13
C VAL A 176 11.50 0.76 -12.34
N LYS A 177 12.72 0.65 -12.86
CA LYS A 177 13.79 -0.08 -12.17
C LYS A 177 14.48 0.80 -11.15
N SER A 178 14.50 0.37 -9.91
CA SER A 178 15.34 0.96 -8.87
C SER A 178 16.80 0.71 -9.24
N VAL A 179 17.57 1.79 -9.29
CA VAL A 179 19.02 1.73 -9.50
C VAL A 179 19.71 2.14 -8.22
N SER A 180 20.64 1.33 -7.74
CA SER A 180 21.61 1.78 -6.76
C SER A 180 22.55 2.76 -7.45
N VAL A 181 22.53 4.01 -7.01
CA VAL A 181 23.60 4.95 -7.36
C VAL A 181 24.78 4.60 -6.47
N HIS A 182 25.65 3.70 -6.94
CA HIS A 182 26.97 3.60 -6.35
C HIS A 182 27.65 4.93 -6.63
N ALA A 183 27.96 5.68 -5.58
CA ALA A 183 28.83 6.84 -5.73
C ALA A 183 30.20 6.29 -6.17
N ASP A 184 30.51 6.42 -7.45
CA ASP A 184 31.88 6.28 -7.93
C ASP A 184 32.71 7.42 -7.31
N ALA A 185 33.44 7.13 -6.23
CA ALA A 185 34.71 7.76 -5.82
C ALA A 185 35.30 7.05 -4.60
#